data_AF-A0A418KMY7-F1
#
_entry.id   AF-A0A418KMY7-F1
#
_cell.length_a   1.000
_cell.length_b   1.000
_cell.length_c   1.000
_cell.angle_alpha   90.00
_cell.angle_beta   90.00
_cell.angle_gamma   90.00
#
_symmetry.space_group_name_H-M   'P 1'
#
loop_
_entity.id
_entity.type
_entity.pdbx_description
1 polymer ?
#
loop_
_entity_poly.entity_id
_entity_poly.type
_entity_poly.pdbx_seq_one_letter_code
_entity_poly.pdbx_strand_id
1 'polypeptide(L)'
;MPPTDAEILAAPKVLLHDHLDGGLRPATVLELAAEIGHELPAADEQSLRLWFTDAADSGSLERYLTTFEHTVAVMQTPDALVRVAAECAEDLAADGVVYAEVRYAPEQHLNGSLSLDEVVAAVEQGFRLGETRAAAAGRPIRVATLLTAMRHAARSREIAELAVRYREAGVVGFDIAGAEAGFPPTRHLDAFEYLRRENAHFTIHAGEAFGLPSIWEALQWCGADRLGHGVRIIDDVEVRPDGTVKLGRLAAYVRDKRIPLELCPSSNIQTGAAGSIAEHPIGLLARLRFRVTVNTDNRLMSGTSMSREFALLADAFGYDLPDFEWFTVNALKSAFIPFDQRLALINDVVKPGYAALGAQRAFDRVRAAGTAERLSPRSA
;
A
#
# COMPACT_ATOMS: atom_id res chain seq x y z
N MET A 1 -23.94 -7.67 -7.63
CA MET A 1 -24.07 -8.16 -6.24
C MET A 1 -22.73 -7.91 -5.59
N PRO A 2 -22.70 -7.20 -4.46
CA PRO A 2 -21.45 -6.93 -3.75
C PRO A 2 -20.80 -8.26 -3.33
N PRO A 3 -19.46 -8.31 -3.26
CA PRO A 3 -18.75 -9.44 -2.71
C PRO A 3 -18.90 -9.59 -1.21
N THR A 4 -19.01 -10.85 -0.81
CA THR A 4 -18.95 -11.23 0.60
C THR A 4 -17.52 -11.09 1.10
N ASP A 5 -17.34 -10.88 2.40
CA ASP A 5 -16.01 -10.78 3.02
C ASP A 5 -15.13 -11.99 2.71
N ALA A 6 -15.70 -13.19 2.64
CA ALA A 6 -14.99 -14.42 2.28
C ALA A 6 -14.47 -14.39 0.83
N GLU A 7 -15.25 -13.85 -0.10
CA GLU A 7 -14.82 -13.67 -1.49
C GLU A 7 -13.76 -12.57 -1.62
N ILE A 8 -13.91 -11.47 -0.86
CA ILE A 8 -12.90 -10.41 -0.80
C ILE A 8 -11.59 -10.97 -0.27
N LEU A 9 -11.62 -11.72 0.84
CA LEU A 9 -10.43 -12.34 1.43
C LEU A 9 -9.75 -13.30 0.46
N ALA A 10 -10.52 -14.14 -0.23
CA ALA A 10 -10.01 -15.12 -1.19
C ALA A 10 -9.53 -14.50 -2.52
N ALA A 11 -9.96 -13.27 -2.85
CA ALA A 11 -9.55 -12.61 -4.09
C ALA A 11 -8.03 -12.33 -4.07
N PRO A 12 -7.28 -12.67 -5.14
CA PRO A 12 -5.88 -12.28 -5.25
C PRO A 12 -5.75 -10.76 -5.21
N LYS A 13 -4.90 -10.25 -4.32
CA LYS A 13 -4.66 -8.82 -4.12
C LYS A 13 -3.20 -8.46 -4.34
N VAL A 14 -2.95 -7.22 -4.71
CA VAL A 14 -1.61 -6.68 -4.94
C VAL A 14 -1.50 -5.34 -4.23
N LEU A 15 -0.44 -5.17 -3.46
CA LEU A 15 -0.21 -4.01 -2.60
C LEU A 15 1.09 -3.32 -3.00
N LEU A 16 1.04 -2.04 -3.37
CA LEU A 16 2.24 -1.30 -3.82
C LEU A 16 2.69 -0.20 -2.87
N HIS A 17 1.87 0.11 -1.86
CA HIS A 17 2.10 1.19 -0.92
C HIS A 17 1.73 0.76 0.48
N ASP A 18 2.74 0.28 1.18
CA ASP A 18 2.63 -0.19 2.56
C ASP A 18 3.97 0.01 3.26
N HIS A 19 3.96 0.67 4.42
CA HIS A 19 5.15 0.92 5.22
C HIS A 19 5.34 -0.18 6.25
N LEU A 20 6.53 -0.78 6.29
CA LEU A 20 6.87 -1.85 7.22
C LEU A 20 6.73 -1.38 8.67
N ASP A 21 7.30 -0.22 8.97
CA ASP A 21 7.27 0.48 10.25
C ASP A 21 5.89 1.06 10.61
N GLY A 22 4.97 1.09 9.65
CA GLY A 22 3.56 1.40 9.83
C GLY A 22 2.63 0.18 9.95
N GLY A 23 3.18 -1.03 9.88
CA GLY A 23 2.42 -2.27 9.66
C GLY A 23 2.59 -3.35 10.73
N LEU A 24 3.22 -3.05 11.86
CA LEU A 24 3.53 -4.03 12.92
C LEU A 24 2.27 -4.60 13.56
N ARG A 25 2.35 -5.83 14.05
CA ARG A 25 1.36 -6.40 14.95
C ARG A 25 1.46 -5.70 16.32
N PRO A 26 0.35 -5.25 16.93
CA PRO A 26 0.41 -4.61 18.26
C PRO A 26 1.01 -5.52 19.33
N ALA A 27 0.77 -6.85 19.25
CA ALA A 27 1.37 -7.83 20.16
C ALA A 27 2.91 -7.84 20.06
N THR A 28 3.44 -7.80 18.84
CA THR A 28 4.89 -7.73 18.60
C THR A 28 5.49 -6.43 19.11
N VAL A 29 4.77 -5.30 18.98
CA VAL A 29 5.21 -4.01 19.56
C VAL A 29 5.32 -4.12 21.09
N LEU A 30 4.34 -4.71 21.77
CA LEU A 30 4.37 -4.92 23.23
C LEU A 30 5.54 -5.79 23.68
N GLU A 31 5.74 -6.92 23.00
CA GLU A 31 6.81 -7.87 23.34
C GLU A 31 8.20 -7.23 23.17
N LEU A 32 8.47 -6.63 22.00
CA LEU A 32 9.76 -6.00 21.73
C LEU A 32 10.00 -4.76 22.60
N ALA A 33 8.96 -3.97 22.90
CA ALA A 33 9.09 -2.83 23.80
C ALA A 33 9.46 -3.28 25.22
N ALA A 34 8.87 -4.37 25.72
CA ALA A 34 9.21 -4.93 27.01
C ALA A 34 10.66 -5.44 27.08
N GLU A 35 11.16 -6.04 26.00
CA GLU A 35 12.56 -6.51 25.90
C GLU A 35 13.58 -5.38 26.03
N ILE A 36 13.27 -4.20 25.48
CA ILE A 36 14.18 -3.04 25.49
C ILE A 36 13.86 -2.00 26.58
N GLY A 37 12.80 -2.23 27.37
CA GLY A 37 12.32 -1.29 28.38
C GLY A 37 11.75 0.02 27.81
N HIS A 38 11.18 -0.01 26.61
CA HIS A 38 10.51 1.14 25.98
C HIS A 38 9.09 1.29 26.53
N GLU A 39 8.74 2.49 26.97
CA GLU A 39 7.40 2.76 27.50
C GLU A 39 6.39 2.94 26.35
N LEU A 40 5.28 2.20 26.44
CA LEU A 40 4.16 2.28 25.52
C LEU A 40 2.97 3.01 26.16
N PRO A 41 2.12 3.67 25.35
CA PRO A 41 0.97 4.42 25.84
C PRO A 41 -0.19 3.53 26.32
N ALA A 42 -0.06 2.22 26.16
CA ALA A 42 -1.05 1.21 26.49
C ALA A 42 -0.37 -0.11 26.88
N ALA A 43 -1.03 -0.92 27.72
CA ALA A 43 -0.44 -2.09 28.37
C ALA A 43 -0.86 -3.45 27.78
N ASP A 44 -1.84 -3.47 26.88
CA ASP A 44 -2.33 -4.69 26.22
C ASP A 44 -2.60 -4.47 24.74
N GLU A 45 -2.72 -5.57 23.98
CA GLU A 45 -2.79 -5.53 22.53
C GLU A 45 -3.98 -4.71 22.02
N GLN A 46 -5.15 -4.86 22.65
CA GLN A 46 -6.37 -4.22 22.21
C GLN A 46 -6.32 -2.72 22.47
N SER A 47 -5.91 -2.31 23.68
CA SER A 47 -5.80 -0.89 24.01
C SER A 47 -4.70 -0.20 23.20
N LEU A 48 -3.58 -0.89 22.92
CA LEU A 48 -2.51 -0.36 22.07
C LEU A 48 -2.97 -0.19 20.62
N ARG A 49 -3.67 -1.18 20.06
CA ARG A 49 -4.25 -1.08 18.71
C ARG A 49 -5.17 0.13 18.56
N LEU A 50 -6.08 0.32 19.53
CA LEU A 50 -6.98 1.48 19.53
C LEU A 50 -6.22 2.79 19.64
N TRP A 51 -5.19 2.84 20.51
CA TRP A 51 -4.36 4.04 20.64
C TRP A 51 -3.69 4.42 19.31
N PHE A 52 -3.13 3.46 18.57
CA PHE A 52 -2.52 3.70 17.27
C PHE A 52 -3.53 4.31 16.28
N THR A 53 -4.74 3.75 16.21
CA THR A 53 -5.79 4.25 15.31
C THR A 53 -6.28 5.64 15.71
N ASP A 54 -6.54 5.86 17.01
CA ASP A 54 -7.01 7.16 17.53
C ASP A 54 -5.94 8.26 17.40
N ALA A 55 -4.66 7.89 17.53
CA ALA A 55 -3.56 8.82 17.34
C ALA A 55 -3.43 9.24 15.87
N ALA A 56 -3.55 8.28 14.95
CA ALA A 56 -3.48 8.55 13.53
C ALA A 56 -4.68 9.37 13.01
N ASP A 57 -5.88 9.13 13.54
CA ASP A 57 -7.12 9.85 13.18
C ASP A 57 -7.32 11.18 13.93
N SER A 58 -6.30 11.65 14.66
CA SER A 58 -6.45 12.80 15.56
C SER A 58 -6.51 14.16 14.88
N GLY A 59 -6.22 14.23 13.57
CA GLY A 59 -6.08 15.49 12.82
C GLY A 59 -4.83 16.31 13.21
N SER A 60 -3.92 15.74 14.02
CA SER A 60 -2.66 16.36 14.42
C SER A 60 -1.48 15.60 13.87
N LEU A 61 -0.67 16.27 13.04
CA LEU A 61 0.57 15.69 12.51
C LEU A 61 1.52 15.27 13.64
N GLU A 62 1.60 16.04 14.72
CA GLU A 62 2.43 15.70 15.88
C GLU A 62 2.01 14.36 16.49
N ARG A 63 0.70 14.19 16.75
CA ARG A 63 0.16 12.95 17.34
C ARG A 63 0.17 11.78 16.35
N TYR A 64 0.13 12.03 15.06
CA TYR A 64 0.40 11.01 14.05
C TYR A 64 1.87 10.55 14.11
N LEU A 65 2.83 11.48 14.22
CA LEU A 65 4.25 11.12 14.26
C LEU A 65 4.63 10.34 15.53
N THR A 66 3.97 10.56 16.67
CA THR A 66 4.23 9.76 17.88
C THR A 66 3.93 8.28 17.70
N THR A 67 3.09 7.87 16.73
CA THR A 67 2.90 6.45 16.44
C THR A 67 4.18 5.81 15.92
N PHE A 68 4.93 6.52 15.07
CA PHE A 68 6.20 6.03 14.53
C PHE A 68 7.30 6.01 15.58
N GLU A 69 7.25 6.87 16.60
CA GLU A 69 8.21 6.82 17.70
C GLU A 69 8.20 5.44 18.38
N HIS A 70 7.02 4.85 18.59
CA HIS A 70 6.91 3.53 19.22
C HIS A 70 7.31 2.38 18.29
N THR A 71 6.89 2.39 17.03
CA THR A 71 7.24 1.30 16.10
C THR A 71 8.71 1.34 15.70
N VAL A 72 9.28 2.51 15.47
CA VAL A 72 10.71 2.66 15.17
C VAL A 72 11.56 2.27 16.38
N ALA A 73 11.17 2.61 17.60
CA ALA A 73 11.92 2.26 18.81
C ALA A 73 12.13 0.75 18.96
N VAL A 74 11.14 -0.06 18.59
CA VAL A 74 11.22 -1.53 18.69
C VAL A 74 11.93 -2.18 17.49
N MET A 75 12.26 -1.42 16.45
CA MET A 75 12.91 -1.90 15.22
C MET A 75 14.38 -1.49 15.14
N GLN A 76 15.12 -1.57 16.25
CA GLN A 76 16.52 -1.13 16.33
C GLN A 76 17.52 -2.29 16.39
N THR A 77 17.07 -3.54 16.25
CA THR A 77 17.93 -4.73 16.25
C THR A 77 17.67 -5.60 15.01
N PRO A 78 18.65 -6.40 14.54
CA PRO A 78 18.46 -7.27 13.39
C PRO A 78 17.33 -8.28 13.60
N ASP A 79 17.24 -8.86 14.79
CA ASP A 79 16.22 -9.87 15.12
C ASP A 79 14.80 -9.27 15.10
N ALA A 80 14.63 -8.04 15.61
CA ALA A 80 13.36 -7.33 15.54
C ALA A 80 12.96 -7.02 14.10
N LEU A 81 13.90 -6.53 13.27
CA LEU A 81 13.66 -6.25 11.85
C LEU A 81 13.29 -7.53 11.07
N VAL A 82 14.02 -8.63 11.29
CA VAL A 82 13.71 -9.94 10.68
C VAL A 82 12.32 -10.41 11.09
N ARG A 83 11.98 -10.31 12.39
CA ARG A 83 10.67 -10.70 12.90
C ARG A 83 9.55 -9.88 12.27
N VAL A 84 9.65 -8.55 12.32
CA VAL A 84 8.63 -7.63 11.80
C VAL A 84 8.40 -7.83 10.29
N ALA A 85 9.47 -8.00 9.51
CA ALA A 85 9.36 -8.26 8.07
C ALA A 85 8.75 -9.65 7.76
N ALA A 86 9.10 -10.69 8.53
CA ALA A 86 8.49 -12.00 8.37
C ALA A 86 6.98 -11.97 8.68
N GLU A 87 6.60 -11.36 9.79
CA GLU A 87 5.20 -11.21 10.20
C GLU A 87 4.38 -10.40 9.19
N CYS A 88 4.97 -9.36 8.60
CA CYS A 88 4.34 -8.57 7.53
C CYS A 88 3.98 -9.44 6.33
N ALA A 89 4.90 -10.27 5.82
CA ALA A 89 4.61 -11.17 4.71
C ALA A 89 3.54 -12.22 5.06
N GLU A 90 3.58 -12.77 6.28
CA GLU A 90 2.59 -13.73 6.76
C GLU A 90 1.18 -13.11 6.82
N ASP A 91 1.05 -11.88 7.33
CA ASP A 91 -0.22 -11.17 7.44
C ASP A 91 -0.79 -10.79 6.07
N LEU A 92 0.06 -10.29 5.17
CA LEU A 92 -0.34 -9.97 3.81
C LEU A 92 -0.81 -11.21 3.04
N ALA A 93 -0.07 -12.32 3.15
CA ALA A 93 -0.48 -13.58 2.55
C ALA A 93 -1.79 -14.12 3.14
N ALA A 94 -1.96 -13.98 4.46
CA ALA A 94 -3.20 -14.36 5.13
C ALA A 94 -4.41 -13.52 4.68
N ASP A 95 -4.17 -12.27 4.28
CA ASP A 95 -5.15 -11.37 3.70
C ASP A 95 -5.33 -11.55 2.19
N GLY A 96 -4.77 -12.59 1.57
CA GLY A 96 -4.93 -12.91 0.14
C GLY A 96 -4.09 -12.04 -0.80
N VAL A 97 -3.08 -11.33 -0.28
CA VAL A 97 -2.11 -10.60 -1.10
C VAL A 97 -1.13 -11.61 -1.71
N VAL A 98 -0.99 -11.57 -3.03
CA VAL A 98 -0.10 -12.47 -3.78
C VAL A 98 1.21 -11.79 -4.18
N TYR A 99 1.21 -10.47 -4.22
CA TYR A 99 2.40 -9.66 -4.47
C TYR A 99 2.34 -8.36 -3.68
N ALA A 100 3.42 -8.01 -2.99
CA ALA A 100 3.56 -6.77 -2.26
C ALA A 100 4.87 -6.06 -2.57
N GLU A 101 4.81 -4.73 -2.62
CA GLU A 101 5.97 -3.84 -2.53
C GLU A 101 5.88 -3.08 -1.20
N VAL A 102 6.70 -3.47 -0.23
CA VAL A 102 6.72 -2.90 1.12
C VAL A 102 7.87 -1.91 1.24
N ARG A 103 7.59 -0.71 1.72
CA ARG A 103 8.58 0.36 1.87
C ARG A 103 8.95 0.56 3.34
N TYR A 104 10.16 1.05 3.57
CA TYR A 104 10.65 1.43 4.89
C TYR A 104 11.82 2.39 4.72
N ALA A 105 12.16 3.15 5.76
CA ALA A 105 13.32 4.05 5.75
C ALA A 105 14.47 3.46 6.55
N PRO A 106 15.50 2.85 5.92
CA PRO A 106 16.61 2.23 6.63
C PRO A 106 17.33 3.18 7.59
N GLU A 107 17.34 4.48 7.28
CA GLU A 107 17.97 5.51 8.10
C GLU A 107 17.31 5.73 9.47
N GLN A 108 16.08 5.23 9.68
CA GLN A 108 15.38 5.31 10.97
C GLN A 108 15.75 4.15 11.93
N HIS A 109 16.51 3.15 11.46
CA HIS A 109 16.82 1.93 12.23
C HIS A 109 18.29 1.84 12.64
N LEU A 110 18.96 2.98 12.82
CA LEU A 110 20.40 3.06 13.07
C LEU A 110 20.76 3.35 14.54
N ASN A 111 19.77 3.59 15.41
CA ASN A 111 20.03 3.95 16.81
C ASN A 111 20.63 2.78 17.62
N GLY A 112 20.43 1.54 17.15
CA GLY A 112 21.04 0.33 17.72
C GLY A 112 22.47 0.03 17.24
N SER A 113 23.18 1.01 16.65
CA SER A 113 24.51 0.84 16.02
C SER A 113 24.51 0.04 14.71
N LEU A 114 23.35 -0.21 14.12
CA LEU A 114 23.24 -0.84 12.81
C LEU A 114 23.72 0.11 11.72
N SER A 115 24.39 -0.45 10.73
CA SER A 115 24.62 0.19 9.43
C SER A 115 23.39 0.06 8.53
N LEU A 116 23.31 0.91 7.51
CA LEU A 116 22.25 0.83 6.50
C LEU A 116 22.20 -0.56 5.82
N ASP A 117 23.36 -1.12 5.49
CA ASP A 117 23.47 -2.45 4.88
C ASP A 117 22.95 -3.57 5.79
N GLU A 118 23.20 -3.49 7.11
CA GLU A 118 22.70 -4.45 8.08
C GLU A 118 21.18 -4.37 8.24
N VAL A 119 20.62 -3.16 8.24
CA VAL A 119 19.16 -2.96 8.27
C VAL A 119 18.50 -3.60 7.05
N VAL A 120 19.00 -3.31 5.84
CA VAL A 120 18.44 -3.88 4.61
C VAL A 120 18.59 -5.40 4.58
N ALA A 121 19.75 -5.93 4.96
CA ALA A 121 19.98 -7.37 5.01
C ALA A 121 19.01 -8.09 5.96
N ALA A 122 18.76 -7.51 7.14
CA ALA A 122 17.82 -8.05 8.13
C ALA A 122 16.38 -8.06 7.62
N VAL A 123 15.92 -6.95 7.03
CA VAL A 123 14.56 -6.86 6.47
C VAL A 123 14.36 -7.85 5.32
N GLU A 124 15.31 -7.93 4.37
CA GLU A 124 15.25 -8.90 3.27
C GLU A 124 15.28 -10.35 3.75
N GLN A 125 16.02 -10.64 4.83
CA GLN A 125 16.00 -11.95 5.47
C GLN A 125 14.62 -12.26 6.07
N GLY A 126 14.01 -11.30 6.75
CA GLY A 126 12.67 -11.44 7.31
C GLY A 126 11.62 -11.71 6.23
N PHE A 127 11.63 -10.98 5.12
CA PHE A 127 10.72 -11.25 4.01
C PHE A 127 10.89 -12.64 3.42
N ARG A 128 12.12 -13.10 3.14
CA ARG A 128 12.35 -14.49 2.69
C ARG A 128 11.81 -15.54 3.66
N LEU A 129 11.94 -15.30 4.95
CA LEU A 129 11.43 -16.19 6.00
C LEU A 129 9.89 -16.20 6.00
N GLY A 130 9.27 -15.02 5.96
CA GLY A 130 7.82 -14.87 5.91
C GLY A 130 7.19 -15.47 4.66
N GLU A 131 7.77 -15.25 3.48
CA GLU A 131 7.37 -15.90 2.22
C GLU A 131 7.41 -17.43 2.32
N THR A 132 8.49 -17.98 2.92
CA THR A 132 8.65 -19.42 3.12
C THR A 132 7.54 -19.97 4.04
N ARG A 133 7.24 -19.28 5.15
CA ARG A 133 6.18 -19.67 6.09
C ARG A 133 4.80 -19.57 5.46
N ALA A 134 4.53 -18.50 4.73
CA ALA A 134 3.28 -18.29 4.02
C ALA A 134 3.04 -19.37 2.96
N ALA A 135 4.06 -19.73 2.18
CA ALA A 135 4.00 -20.83 1.23
C ALA A 135 3.74 -22.18 1.92
N ALA A 136 4.40 -22.46 3.05
CA ALA A 136 4.15 -23.67 3.85
C ALA A 136 2.72 -23.73 4.41
N ALA A 137 2.09 -22.58 4.66
CA ALA A 137 0.70 -22.44 5.04
C ALA A 137 -0.29 -22.49 3.84
N GLY A 138 0.20 -22.75 2.63
CA GLY A 138 -0.63 -22.81 1.41
C GLY A 138 -1.06 -21.45 0.86
N ARG A 139 -0.39 -20.37 1.27
CA ARG A 139 -0.69 -18.98 0.87
C ARG A 139 0.59 -18.31 0.35
N PRO A 140 1.11 -18.73 -0.82
CA PRO A 140 2.33 -18.15 -1.35
C PRO A 140 2.12 -16.65 -1.65
N ILE A 141 3.08 -15.85 -1.19
CA ILE A 141 3.19 -14.43 -1.50
C ILE A 141 4.60 -14.18 -2.04
N ARG A 142 4.73 -13.15 -2.87
CA ARG A 142 6.02 -12.54 -3.17
C ARG A 142 6.07 -11.11 -2.64
N VAL A 143 7.12 -10.79 -1.90
CA VAL A 143 7.39 -9.45 -1.39
C VAL A 143 8.66 -8.90 -2.05
N ALA A 144 8.58 -7.66 -2.48
CA ALA A 144 9.72 -6.86 -2.87
C ALA A 144 9.73 -5.58 -2.02
N THR A 145 10.85 -4.86 -1.98
CA THR A 145 10.98 -3.70 -1.10
C THR A 145 11.32 -2.42 -1.82
N LEU A 146 10.96 -1.29 -1.20
CA LEU A 146 11.43 0.03 -1.59
C LEU A 146 12.16 0.68 -0.42
N LEU A 147 13.32 1.26 -0.69
CA LEU A 147 14.03 2.03 0.33
C LEU A 147 13.60 3.48 0.28
N THR A 148 13.15 3.99 1.42
CA THR A 148 12.59 5.33 1.54
C THR A 148 13.60 6.27 2.16
N ALA A 149 13.81 7.43 1.53
CA ALA A 149 14.49 8.53 2.17
C ALA A 149 13.49 9.52 2.76
N MET A 150 13.79 10.04 3.95
CA MET A 150 12.93 10.99 4.63
C MET A 150 13.16 12.40 4.09
N ARG A 151 12.08 13.10 3.76
CA ARG A 151 12.10 14.47 3.20
C ARG A 151 12.87 15.49 4.04
N HIS A 152 12.93 15.28 5.35
CA HIS A 152 13.63 16.16 6.29
C HIS A 152 15.12 15.80 6.47
N ALA A 153 15.55 14.63 5.99
CA ALA A 153 16.92 14.15 6.08
C ALA A 153 17.73 14.47 4.82
N ALA A 154 19.02 14.74 4.99
CA ALA A 154 19.95 15.06 3.90
C ALA A 154 20.65 13.80 3.33
N ARG A 155 19.99 12.63 3.33
CA ARG A 155 20.60 11.34 2.97
C ARG A 155 20.02 10.66 1.73
N SER A 156 19.07 11.29 1.05
CA SER A 156 18.39 10.70 -0.12
C SER A 156 19.31 10.12 -1.19
N ARG A 157 20.46 10.74 -1.44
CA ARG A 157 21.45 10.22 -2.39
C ARG A 157 22.06 8.89 -1.93
N GLU A 158 22.42 8.78 -0.66
CA GLU A 158 22.99 7.57 -0.04
C GLU A 158 21.97 6.43 -0.03
N ILE A 159 20.71 6.71 0.31
CA ILE A 159 19.62 5.71 0.26
C ILE A 159 19.33 5.26 -1.17
N ALA A 160 19.44 6.15 -2.16
CA ALA A 160 19.34 5.78 -3.57
C ALA A 160 20.48 4.84 -4.03
N GLU A 161 21.73 5.08 -3.60
CA GLU A 161 22.85 4.17 -3.87
C GLU A 161 22.63 2.80 -3.23
N LEU A 162 22.08 2.79 -2.03
CA LEU A 162 21.73 1.57 -1.32
C LEU A 162 20.64 0.79 -2.07
N ALA A 163 19.59 1.46 -2.54
CA ALA A 163 18.53 0.82 -3.31
C ALA A 163 19.07 0.18 -4.60
N VAL A 164 19.94 0.89 -5.32
CA VAL A 164 20.61 0.35 -6.51
C VAL A 164 21.52 -0.83 -6.15
N ARG A 165 22.27 -0.76 -5.06
CA ARG A 165 23.17 -1.84 -4.61
C ARG A 165 22.41 -3.14 -4.31
N TYR A 166 21.24 -3.04 -3.70
CA TYR A 166 20.40 -4.18 -3.29
C TYR A 166 19.36 -4.60 -4.33
N ARG A 167 19.44 -4.10 -5.57
CA ARG A 167 18.41 -4.36 -6.60
C ARG A 167 18.21 -5.83 -6.99
N GLU A 168 19.26 -6.63 -6.84
CA GLU A 168 19.24 -8.07 -7.09
C GLU A 168 18.92 -8.89 -5.82
N ALA A 169 18.69 -8.21 -4.69
CA ALA A 169 18.52 -8.81 -3.37
C ALA A 169 17.12 -8.56 -2.77
N GLY A 170 16.16 -8.08 -3.57
CA GLY A 170 14.75 -7.89 -3.18
C GLY A 170 14.27 -6.44 -3.23
N VAL A 171 15.19 -5.47 -3.26
CA VAL A 171 14.85 -4.04 -3.39
C VAL A 171 14.52 -3.72 -4.86
N VAL A 172 13.29 -3.31 -5.16
CA VAL A 172 12.86 -3.02 -6.53
C VAL A 172 12.69 -1.54 -6.83
N GLY A 173 12.83 -0.68 -5.82
CA GLY A 173 12.76 0.74 -6.06
C GLY A 173 13.13 1.60 -4.87
N PHE A 174 12.93 2.90 -5.06
CA PHE A 174 13.19 3.95 -4.08
C PHE A 174 11.93 4.80 -3.88
N ASP A 175 11.81 5.41 -2.71
CA ASP A 175 10.75 6.35 -2.38
C ASP A 175 11.29 7.55 -1.57
N ILE A 176 10.52 8.65 -1.54
CA ILE A 176 10.64 9.67 -0.49
C ILE A 176 9.32 9.84 0.25
N ALA A 177 9.40 9.93 1.58
CA ALA A 177 8.25 10.07 2.46
C ALA A 177 8.50 11.10 3.59
N GLY A 178 7.51 11.27 4.48
CA GLY A 178 7.48 12.28 5.52
C GLY A 178 6.77 13.56 5.07
N ALA A 179 6.90 14.63 5.86
CA ALA A 179 6.15 15.87 5.67
C ALA A 179 6.31 16.43 4.24
N GLU A 180 5.22 16.52 3.49
CA GLU A 180 5.22 16.97 2.09
C GLU A 180 5.28 18.51 1.99
N ALA A 181 4.41 19.20 2.72
CA ALA A 181 4.32 20.66 2.71
C ALA A 181 5.60 21.30 3.28
N GLY A 182 6.25 22.15 2.49
CA GLY A 182 7.51 22.81 2.87
C GLY A 182 8.78 21.99 2.61
N PHE A 183 8.65 20.74 2.16
CA PHE A 183 9.78 19.87 1.79
C PHE A 183 9.59 19.32 0.37
N PRO A 184 9.73 20.17 -0.67
CA PRO A 184 9.43 19.77 -2.04
C PRO A 184 10.35 18.63 -2.51
N PRO A 185 9.86 17.74 -3.40
CA PRO A 185 10.64 16.61 -3.91
C PRO A 185 11.92 17.09 -4.66
N THR A 186 11.92 18.32 -5.18
CA THR A 186 13.06 18.94 -5.85
C THR A 186 14.31 19.10 -4.96
N ARG A 187 14.20 18.96 -3.64
CA ARG A 187 15.37 18.88 -2.74
C ARG A 187 16.20 17.61 -2.91
N HIS A 188 15.63 16.59 -3.56
CA HIS A 188 16.23 15.27 -3.71
C HIS A 188 16.63 14.98 -5.18
N LEU A 189 16.78 16.01 -6.02
CA LEU A 189 17.06 15.85 -7.45
C LEU A 189 18.31 15.00 -7.73
N ASP A 190 19.38 15.16 -6.96
CA ASP A 190 20.61 14.37 -7.14
C ASP A 190 20.35 12.85 -7.00
N ALA A 191 19.50 12.45 -6.05
CA ALA A 191 19.08 11.07 -5.87
C ALA A 191 18.28 10.56 -7.08
N PHE A 192 17.30 11.34 -7.55
CA PHE A 192 16.47 10.96 -8.71
C PHE A 192 17.27 10.93 -10.01
N GLU A 193 18.20 11.86 -10.22
CA GLU A 193 19.11 11.86 -11.36
C GLU A 193 20.03 10.64 -11.36
N TYR A 194 20.50 10.21 -10.19
CA TYR A 194 21.25 8.97 -10.08
C TYR A 194 20.39 7.74 -10.40
N LEU A 195 19.21 7.61 -9.79
CA LEU A 195 18.32 6.45 -10.00
C LEU A 195 17.98 6.27 -11.48
N ARG A 196 17.68 7.38 -12.19
CA ARG A 196 17.45 7.33 -13.65
C ARG A 196 18.67 6.85 -14.44
N ARG A 197 19.88 7.29 -14.08
CA ARG A 197 21.13 6.85 -14.72
C ARG A 197 21.40 5.36 -14.50
N GLU A 198 20.99 4.84 -13.34
CA GLU A 198 21.13 3.43 -12.97
C GLU A 198 19.97 2.53 -13.42
N ASN A 199 18.98 3.08 -14.16
CA ASN A 199 17.76 2.38 -14.56
C ASN A 199 16.94 1.84 -13.37
N ALA A 200 16.99 2.51 -12.23
CA ALA A 200 16.25 2.15 -11.03
C ALA A 200 14.89 2.85 -10.98
N HIS A 201 13.88 2.12 -10.54
CA HIS A 201 12.52 2.63 -10.37
C HIS A 201 12.37 3.44 -9.09
N PHE A 202 11.49 4.44 -9.13
CA PHE A 202 11.12 5.17 -7.92
C PHE A 202 9.70 5.73 -7.96
N THR A 203 9.08 5.72 -6.78
CA THR A 203 7.83 6.41 -6.48
C THR A 203 8.13 7.64 -5.62
N ILE A 204 7.19 8.57 -5.54
CA ILE A 204 7.30 9.76 -4.70
C ILE A 204 5.95 9.99 -4.04
N HIS A 205 5.90 10.06 -2.70
CA HIS A 205 4.72 10.60 -2.01
C HIS A 205 4.46 12.04 -2.47
N ALA A 206 3.40 12.27 -3.24
CA ALA A 206 3.07 13.60 -3.71
C ALA A 206 1.57 13.70 -4.01
N GLY A 207 0.97 14.84 -3.70
CA GLY A 207 -0.45 15.02 -3.88
C GLY A 207 -1.29 14.40 -2.77
N GLU A 208 -0.79 14.39 -1.53
CA GLU A 208 -1.55 13.98 -0.35
C GLU A 208 -1.87 15.19 0.53
N ALA A 209 -0.84 15.75 1.17
CA ALA A 209 -0.90 16.91 2.05
C ALA A 209 -0.59 18.22 1.32
N PHE A 210 0.03 18.16 0.13
CA PHE A 210 0.26 19.30 -0.75
C PHE A 210 -0.32 19.07 -2.15
N GLY A 211 -0.89 20.11 -2.74
CA GLY A 211 -1.75 19.99 -3.93
C GLY A 211 -1.00 19.76 -5.25
N LEU A 212 -1.63 20.18 -6.35
CA LEU A 212 -1.15 20.01 -7.72
C LEU A 212 0.33 20.40 -7.97
N PRO A 213 0.90 21.45 -7.35
CA PRO A 213 2.33 21.76 -7.53
C PRO A 213 3.25 20.61 -7.13
N SER A 214 2.94 19.88 -6.06
CA SER A 214 3.74 18.73 -5.61
C SER A 214 3.74 17.60 -6.63
N ILE A 215 2.56 17.25 -7.12
CA ILE A 215 2.38 16.24 -8.18
C ILE A 215 3.14 16.67 -9.43
N TRP A 216 3.02 17.95 -9.81
CA TRP A 216 3.70 18.48 -10.98
C TRP A 216 5.23 18.40 -10.83
N GLU A 217 5.79 18.78 -9.67
CA GLU A 217 7.23 18.69 -9.41
C GLU A 217 7.72 17.23 -9.41
N ALA A 218 7.00 16.33 -8.73
CA ALA A 218 7.33 14.91 -8.68
C ALA A 218 7.42 14.29 -10.09
N LEU A 219 6.54 14.69 -11.01
CA LEU A 219 6.53 14.18 -12.38
C LEU A 219 7.51 14.91 -13.31
N GLN A 220 7.49 16.24 -13.33
CA GLN A 220 8.20 17.00 -14.37
C GLN A 220 9.67 17.24 -14.03
N TRP A 221 9.97 17.50 -12.75
CA TRP A 221 11.36 17.69 -12.30
C TRP A 221 11.97 16.37 -11.86
N CYS A 222 11.26 15.61 -11.03
CA CYS A 222 11.79 14.41 -10.40
C CYS A 222 11.56 13.14 -11.23
N GLY A 223 10.62 13.13 -12.18
CA GLY A 223 10.43 12.03 -13.12
C GLY A 223 9.93 10.73 -12.48
N ALA A 224 9.08 10.83 -11.46
CA ALA A 224 8.54 9.66 -10.75
C ALA A 224 7.81 8.68 -11.67
N ASP A 225 8.04 7.39 -11.48
CA ASP A 225 7.34 6.33 -12.21
C ASP A 225 5.91 6.13 -11.67
N ARG A 226 5.70 6.43 -10.39
CA ARG A 226 4.42 6.37 -9.66
C ARG A 226 4.30 7.52 -8.68
N LEU A 227 3.07 7.81 -8.26
CA LEU A 227 2.78 8.76 -7.20
C LEU A 227 2.24 8.00 -5.98
N GLY A 228 2.97 8.10 -4.86
CA GLY A 228 2.45 7.77 -3.54
C GLY A 228 1.27 8.68 -3.24
N HIS A 229 0.09 8.10 -3.02
CA HIS A 229 -1.20 8.77 -3.04
C HIS A 229 -1.53 9.40 -4.41
N GLY A 230 -1.13 10.65 -4.66
CA GLY A 230 -1.57 11.43 -5.82
C GLY A 230 -3.06 11.79 -5.81
N VAL A 231 -3.72 11.65 -4.67
CA VAL A 231 -5.18 11.83 -4.51
C VAL A 231 -5.64 13.25 -4.85
N ARG A 232 -4.82 14.26 -4.55
CA ARG A 232 -5.07 15.68 -4.87
C ARG A 232 -5.03 16.00 -6.36
N ILE A 233 -4.72 15.03 -7.25
CA ILE A 233 -4.93 15.20 -8.70
C ILE A 233 -6.39 15.52 -9.05
N ILE A 234 -7.31 15.15 -8.15
CA ILE A 234 -8.74 15.48 -8.23
C ILE A 234 -8.99 16.99 -8.30
N ASP A 235 -8.10 17.82 -7.74
CA ASP A 235 -8.22 19.28 -7.78
C ASP A 235 -8.06 19.83 -9.21
N ASP A 236 -7.49 19.04 -10.13
CA ASP A 236 -7.38 19.36 -11.55
C ASP A 236 -8.49 18.67 -12.37
N VAL A 237 -9.59 18.26 -11.73
CA VAL A 237 -10.77 17.65 -12.35
C VAL A 237 -12.02 18.48 -12.03
N GLU A 238 -12.65 19.04 -13.06
CA GLU A 238 -13.89 19.81 -12.94
C GLU A 238 -15.08 18.92 -13.33
N VAL A 239 -16.01 18.68 -12.40
CA VAL A 239 -17.31 18.05 -12.67
C VAL A 239 -18.35 19.16 -12.81
N ARG A 240 -18.94 19.29 -14.00
CA ARG A 240 -19.95 20.31 -14.30
C ARG A 240 -21.33 19.90 -13.79
N PRO A 241 -22.28 20.85 -13.62
CA PRO A 241 -23.64 20.55 -13.16
C PRO A 241 -24.41 19.56 -14.04
N ASP A 242 -24.06 19.45 -15.32
CA ASP A 242 -24.65 18.49 -16.26
C ASP A 242 -24.01 17.08 -16.18
N GLY A 243 -23.09 16.86 -15.24
CA GLY A 243 -22.35 15.61 -15.06
C GLY A 243 -21.18 15.42 -16.01
N THR A 244 -20.93 16.34 -16.95
CA THR A 244 -19.75 16.27 -17.81
C THR A 244 -18.49 16.59 -17.03
N VAL A 245 -17.40 15.90 -17.36
CA VAL A 245 -16.11 16.05 -16.68
C VAL A 245 -15.10 16.68 -17.62
N LYS A 246 -14.42 17.72 -17.13
CA LYS A 246 -13.29 18.36 -17.81
C LYS A 246 -12.04 18.13 -16.98
N LEU A 247 -11.02 17.54 -17.61
CA LEU A 247 -9.70 17.42 -17.01
C LEU A 247 -8.89 18.69 -17.28
N GLY A 248 -8.21 19.18 -16.25
CA GLY A 248 -7.11 20.09 -16.43
C GLY A 248 -5.90 19.41 -17.05
N ARG A 249 -4.85 20.20 -17.30
CA ARG A 249 -3.69 19.75 -18.09
C ARG A 249 -2.89 18.66 -17.38
N LEU A 250 -2.75 18.76 -16.05
CA LEU A 250 -1.96 17.80 -15.28
C LEU A 250 -2.73 16.49 -15.12
N ALA A 251 -4.03 16.55 -14.79
CA ALA A 251 -4.90 15.39 -14.73
C ALA A 251 -4.97 14.64 -16.07
N ALA A 252 -5.11 15.36 -17.18
CA ALA A 252 -5.05 14.77 -18.51
C ALA A 252 -3.71 14.09 -18.79
N TYR A 253 -2.59 14.75 -18.48
CA TYR A 253 -1.25 14.17 -18.64
C TYR A 253 -1.08 12.88 -17.82
N VAL A 254 -1.42 12.91 -16.52
CA VAL A 254 -1.35 11.77 -15.60
C VAL A 254 -2.16 10.58 -16.15
N ARG A 255 -3.41 10.84 -16.56
CA ARG A 255 -4.29 9.81 -17.11
C ARG A 255 -3.74 9.22 -18.40
N ASP A 256 -3.32 10.07 -19.33
CA ASP A 256 -2.94 9.66 -20.69
C ASP A 256 -1.57 8.95 -20.71
N LYS A 257 -0.63 9.37 -19.84
CA LYS A 257 0.64 8.67 -19.60
C LYS A 257 0.51 7.41 -18.75
N ARG A 258 -0.69 7.14 -18.22
CA ARG A 258 -0.95 6.01 -17.32
C ARG A 258 -0.06 6.04 -16.06
N ILE A 259 0.22 7.23 -15.52
CA ILE A 259 0.96 7.38 -14.26
C ILE A 259 0.12 6.71 -13.15
N PRO A 260 0.66 5.71 -12.43
CA PRO A 260 -0.04 5.06 -11.34
C PRO A 260 -0.25 5.99 -10.14
N LEU A 261 -1.45 5.96 -9.59
CA LEU A 261 -1.81 6.62 -8.33
C LEU A 261 -1.98 5.53 -7.26
N GLU A 262 -1.05 5.51 -6.30
CA GLU A 262 -1.04 4.58 -5.18
C GLU A 262 -2.01 5.06 -4.10
N LEU A 263 -3.32 4.94 -4.34
CA LEU A 263 -4.34 5.48 -3.43
C LEU A 263 -4.51 4.60 -2.19
N CYS A 264 -4.71 5.24 -1.04
CA CYS A 264 -4.78 4.61 0.27
C CYS A 264 -6.04 5.10 1.00
N PRO A 265 -7.24 4.57 0.69
CA PRO A 265 -8.50 5.20 1.09
C PRO A 265 -8.66 5.48 2.58
N SER A 266 -8.38 4.51 3.47
CA SER A 266 -8.45 4.76 4.93
C SER A 266 -7.43 5.81 5.40
N SER A 267 -6.17 5.71 4.94
CA SER A 267 -5.12 6.69 5.27
C SER A 267 -5.50 8.09 4.78
N ASN A 268 -5.99 8.21 3.55
CA ASN A 268 -6.40 9.50 2.97
C ASN A 268 -7.55 10.17 3.72
N ILE A 269 -8.37 9.43 4.47
CA ILE A 269 -9.35 10.03 5.39
C ILE A 269 -8.64 10.58 6.63
N GLN A 270 -7.80 9.78 7.28
CA GLN A 270 -7.08 10.16 8.49
C GLN A 270 -6.12 11.34 8.27
N THR A 271 -5.52 11.44 7.08
CA THR A 271 -4.65 12.56 6.68
C THR A 271 -5.43 13.76 6.13
N GLY A 272 -6.76 13.69 6.06
CA GLY A 272 -7.64 14.79 5.64
C GLY A 272 -7.68 15.04 4.13
N ALA A 273 -7.14 14.13 3.32
CA ALA A 273 -7.18 14.21 1.87
C ALA A 273 -8.58 13.87 1.29
N ALA A 274 -9.42 13.16 2.05
CA ALA A 274 -10.82 12.88 1.74
C ALA A 274 -11.70 12.95 3.01
N GLY A 275 -12.97 13.33 2.87
CA GLY A 275 -13.90 13.43 4.01
C GLY A 275 -14.51 12.10 4.46
N SER A 276 -14.64 11.14 3.55
CA SER A 276 -15.17 9.79 3.81
C SER A 276 -14.83 8.85 2.66
N ILE A 277 -15.05 7.54 2.83
CA ILE A 277 -14.85 6.58 1.73
C ILE A 277 -15.83 6.87 0.58
N ALA A 278 -17.09 7.22 0.88
CA ALA A 278 -18.10 7.52 -0.13
C ALA A 278 -17.77 8.76 -0.98
N GLU A 279 -17.04 9.71 -0.41
CA GLU A 279 -16.57 10.92 -1.09
C GLU A 279 -15.14 10.80 -1.61
N HIS A 280 -14.50 9.64 -1.43
CA HIS A 280 -13.09 9.47 -1.76
C HIS A 280 -12.85 9.63 -3.27
N PRO A 281 -11.84 10.42 -3.70
CA PRO A 281 -11.56 10.69 -5.12
C PRO A 281 -11.35 9.45 -5.98
N ILE A 282 -10.97 8.30 -5.39
CA ILE A 282 -10.81 7.02 -6.10
C ILE A 282 -12.04 6.66 -6.95
N GLY A 283 -13.26 6.95 -6.49
CA GLY A 283 -14.49 6.68 -7.23
C GLY A 283 -14.53 7.39 -8.58
N LEU A 284 -14.33 8.71 -8.56
CA LEU A 284 -14.31 9.52 -9.79
C LEU A 284 -13.09 9.18 -10.66
N LEU A 285 -11.90 9.02 -10.08
CA LEU A 285 -10.67 8.71 -10.81
C LEU A 285 -10.74 7.35 -11.51
N ALA A 286 -11.27 6.32 -10.85
CA ALA A 286 -11.50 5.00 -11.45
C ALA A 286 -12.50 5.08 -12.62
N ARG A 287 -13.62 5.78 -12.44
CA ARG A 287 -14.62 6.01 -13.50
C ARG A 287 -14.04 6.73 -14.71
N LEU A 288 -13.13 7.68 -14.47
CA LEU A 288 -12.39 8.40 -15.52
C LEU A 288 -11.21 7.62 -16.09
N ARG A 289 -11.04 6.35 -15.69
CA ARG A 289 -10.01 5.42 -16.15
C ARG A 289 -8.58 5.86 -15.86
N PHE A 290 -8.35 6.63 -14.80
CA PHE A 290 -6.99 6.80 -14.25
C PHE A 290 -6.42 5.43 -13.85
N ARG A 291 -5.09 5.30 -13.82
CA ARG A 291 -4.45 4.08 -13.31
C ARG A 291 -4.35 4.19 -11.80
N VAL A 292 -5.46 3.89 -11.14
CA VAL A 292 -5.54 3.84 -9.69
C VAL A 292 -5.24 2.42 -9.19
N THR A 293 -4.54 2.33 -8.07
CA THR A 293 -4.36 1.11 -7.26
C THR A 293 -4.95 1.35 -5.87
N VAL A 294 -5.21 0.28 -5.13
CA VAL A 294 -5.75 0.32 -3.76
C VAL A 294 -4.67 -0.22 -2.83
N ASN A 295 -4.36 0.50 -1.77
CA ASN A 295 -3.25 0.18 -0.87
C ASN A 295 -3.60 0.54 0.57
N THR A 296 -2.80 0.05 1.51
CA THR A 296 -3.03 0.18 2.96
C THR A 296 -2.28 1.32 3.61
N ASP A 297 -1.15 1.74 3.05
CA ASP A 297 -0.23 2.70 3.65
C ASP A 297 0.33 2.23 5.00
N ASN A 298 -0.33 2.54 6.11
CA ASN A 298 0.12 2.18 7.45
C ASN A 298 -0.94 1.30 8.13
N ARG A 299 -0.89 -0.03 7.95
CA ARG A 299 -1.95 -0.96 8.43
C ARG A 299 -2.29 -0.80 9.91
N LEU A 300 -1.28 -0.63 10.77
CA LEU A 300 -1.46 -0.49 12.22
C LEU A 300 -2.12 0.85 12.56
N MET A 301 -1.59 1.94 12.02
CA MET A 301 -2.08 3.31 12.25
C MET A 301 -3.48 3.52 11.66
N SER A 302 -3.73 3.00 10.46
CA SER A 302 -5.04 3.09 9.81
C SER A 302 -6.05 2.05 10.28
N GLY A 303 -5.64 1.13 11.16
CA GLY A 303 -6.51 0.05 11.64
C GLY A 303 -7.13 -0.75 10.48
N THR A 304 -6.34 -1.04 9.44
CA THR A 304 -6.84 -1.55 8.17
C THR A 304 -6.08 -2.75 7.60
N SER A 305 -6.64 -3.35 6.56
CA SER A 305 -6.06 -4.44 5.77
C SER A 305 -6.48 -4.29 4.30
N MET A 306 -5.86 -5.01 3.37
CA MET A 306 -6.23 -4.98 1.96
C MET A 306 -7.68 -5.44 1.74
N SER A 307 -8.12 -6.49 2.45
CA SER A 307 -9.52 -6.92 2.40
C SER A 307 -10.48 -5.87 2.98
N ARG A 308 -10.08 -5.16 4.04
CA ARG A 308 -10.89 -4.07 4.60
C ARG A 308 -11.00 -2.89 3.64
N GLU A 309 -9.91 -2.48 2.97
CA GLU A 309 -9.97 -1.45 1.93
C GLU A 309 -10.93 -1.86 0.80
N PHE A 310 -10.87 -3.11 0.34
CA PHE A 310 -11.81 -3.61 -0.66
C PHE A 310 -13.25 -3.60 -0.16
N ALA A 311 -13.52 -4.05 1.06
CA ALA A 311 -14.87 -4.04 1.64
C ALA A 311 -15.44 -2.62 1.72
N LEU A 312 -14.66 -1.66 2.22
CA LEU A 312 -15.04 -0.25 2.28
C LEU A 312 -15.39 0.32 0.89
N LEU A 313 -14.61 -0.03 -0.14
CA LEU A 313 -14.87 0.41 -1.51
C LEU A 313 -16.07 -0.30 -2.15
N ALA A 314 -16.31 -1.57 -1.85
CA ALA A 314 -17.52 -2.28 -2.27
C ALA A 314 -18.77 -1.60 -1.70
N ASP A 315 -18.77 -1.28 -0.41
CA ASP A 315 -19.90 -0.63 0.27
C ASP A 315 -20.15 0.78 -0.27
N ALA A 316 -19.09 1.57 -0.46
CA ALA A 316 -19.19 2.96 -0.88
C ALA A 316 -19.52 3.15 -2.37
N PHE A 317 -18.93 2.34 -3.25
CA PHE A 317 -19.01 2.53 -4.70
C PHE A 317 -19.74 1.41 -5.44
N GLY A 318 -20.17 0.36 -4.73
CA GLY A 318 -20.82 -0.81 -5.33
C GLY A 318 -19.87 -1.69 -6.15
N TYR A 319 -18.56 -1.57 -5.93
CA TYR A 319 -17.56 -2.35 -6.66
C TYR A 319 -17.71 -3.85 -6.41
N ASP A 320 -17.47 -4.63 -7.46
CA ASP A 320 -17.53 -6.08 -7.42
C ASP A 320 -16.22 -6.76 -7.84
N LEU A 321 -16.24 -8.09 -7.98
CA LEU A 321 -15.04 -8.88 -8.29
C LEU A 321 -14.33 -8.42 -9.59
N PRO A 322 -15.03 -8.15 -10.71
CA PRO A 322 -14.43 -7.50 -11.87
C PRO A 322 -13.70 -6.18 -11.60
N ASP A 323 -14.26 -5.32 -10.75
CA ASP A 323 -13.61 -4.05 -10.39
C ASP A 323 -12.33 -4.31 -9.57
N PHE A 324 -12.39 -5.23 -8.62
CA PHE A 324 -11.22 -5.66 -7.82
C PHE A 324 -10.13 -6.34 -8.66
N GLU A 325 -10.51 -7.15 -9.65
CA GLU A 325 -9.58 -7.69 -10.65
C GLU A 325 -8.90 -6.54 -11.40
N TRP A 326 -9.67 -5.52 -11.81
CA TRP A 326 -9.13 -4.35 -12.52
C TRP A 326 -8.14 -3.55 -11.67
N PHE A 327 -8.44 -3.29 -10.39
CA PHE A 327 -7.50 -2.64 -9.47
C PHE A 327 -6.23 -3.49 -9.28
N THR A 328 -6.38 -4.79 -9.09
CA THR A 328 -5.26 -5.74 -8.89
C THR A 328 -4.36 -5.81 -10.14
N VAL A 329 -4.95 -5.87 -11.33
CA VAL A 329 -4.20 -5.85 -12.60
C VAL A 329 -3.54 -4.49 -12.84
N ASN A 330 -4.18 -3.38 -12.48
CA ASN A 330 -3.55 -2.05 -12.53
C ASN A 330 -2.32 -1.99 -11.62
N ALA A 331 -2.41 -2.57 -10.42
CA ALA A 331 -1.29 -2.65 -9.51
C ALA A 331 -0.14 -3.47 -10.10
N LEU A 332 -0.39 -4.68 -10.60
CA LEU A 332 0.70 -5.46 -11.25
C LEU A 332 1.28 -4.75 -12.47
N LYS A 333 0.48 -4.06 -13.29
CA LYS A 333 0.98 -3.26 -14.42
C LYS A 333 1.83 -2.05 -13.99
N SER A 334 1.84 -1.73 -12.70
CA SER A 334 2.57 -0.63 -12.08
C SER A 334 3.70 -1.12 -11.17
N ALA A 335 3.79 -2.42 -10.92
CA ALA A 335 4.85 -3.00 -10.11
C ALA A 335 6.23 -2.78 -10.76
N PHE A 336 7.26 -2.66 -9.92
CA PHE A 336 8.65 -2.44 -10.29
C PHE A 336 9.43 -3.73 -10.54
N ILE A 337 8.82 -4.90 -10.32
CA ILE A 337 9.38 -6.18 -10.77
C ILE A 337 9.40 -6.29 -12.31
N PRO A 338 10.32 -7.11 -12.86
CA PRO A 338 10.42 -7.39 -14.29
C PRO A 338 9.10 -7.74 -14.99
N PHE A 339 9.00 -7.34 -16.26
CA PHE A 339 7.76 -7.45 -17.05
C PHE A 339 7.22 -8.89 -17.17
N ASP A 340 8.10 -9.87 -17.38
CA ASP A 340 7.77 -11.28 -17.44
C ASP A 340 7.19 -11.79 -16.11
N GLN A 341 7.73 -11.34 -14.98
CA GLN A 341 7.24 -11.71 -13.65
C GLN A 341 5.88 -11.07 -13.36
N ARG A 342 5.66 -9.81 -13.78
CA ARG A 342 4.33 -9.18 -13.74
C ARG A 342 3.33 -9.96 -14.57
N LEU A 343 3.72 -10.37 -15.78
CA LEU A 343 2.85 -11.10 -16.70
C LEU A 343 2.45 -12.47 -16.14
N ALA A 344 3.40 -13.20 -15.53
CA ALA A 344 3.14 -14.46 -14.85
C ALA A 344 2.13 -14.28 -13.70
N LEU A 345 2.36 -13.32 -12.80
CA LEU A 345 1.41 -13.03 -11.71
C LEU A 345 0.00 -12.66 -12.23
N ILE A 346 -0.08 -11.86 -13.29
CA ILE A 346 -1.37 -11.48 -13.89
C ILE A 346 -2.09 -12.70 -14.48
N ASN A 347 -1.40 -13.51 -15.30
CA ASN A 347 -2.04 -14.55 -16.11
C ASN A 347 -2.19 -15.88 -15.38
N ASP A 348 -1.30 -16.19 -14.44
CA ASP A 348 -1.23 -17.51 -13.81
C ASP A 348 -1.80 -17.50 -12.39
N VAL A 349 -1.92 -16.33 -11.75
CA VAL A 349 -2.43 -16.18 -10.38
C VAL A 349 -3.69 -15.32 -10.32
N VAL A 350 -3.58 -14.05 -10.73
CA VAL A 350 -4.68 -13.08 -10.54
C VAL A 350 -5.91 -13.43 -11.38
N LYS A 351 -5.79 -13.48 -12.70
CA LYS A 351 -6.94 -13.78 -13.57
C LYS A 351 -7.58 -15.14 -13.26
N PRO A 352 -6.80 -16.24 -13.09
CA PRO A 352 -7.39 -17.52 -12.70
C PRO A 352 -8.10 -17.48 -11.34
N GLY A 353 -7.55 -16.77 -10.35
CA GLY A 353 -8.17 -16.61 -9.03
C GLY A 353 -9.52 -15.90 -9.10
N TYR A 354 -9.60 -14.77 -9.82
CA TYR A 354 -10.88 -14.08 -10.03
C TYR A 354 -11.87 -14.91 -10.86
N ALA A 355 -11.41 -15.63 -11.89
CA ALA A 355 -12.25 -16.53 -12.68
C ALA A 355 -12.84 -17.66 -11.83
N ALA A 356 -12.06 -18.24 -10.91
CA ALA A 356 -12.53 -19.28 -9.99
C ALA A 356 -13.62 -18.76 -9.05
N LEU A 357 -13.45 -17.56 -8.49
CA LEU A 357 -14.48 -16.92 -7.66
C LEU A 357 -15.77 -16.64 -8.46
N GLY A 358 -15.64 -16.16 -9.70
CA GLY A 358 -16.77 -15.94 -10.59
C GLY A 358 -17.54 -17.23 -10.92
N ALA A 359 -16.82 -18.33 -11.16
CA ALA A 359 -17.41 -19.65 -11.41
C ALA A 359 -18.13 -20.19 -10.17
N GLN A 360 -17.52 -20.06 -8.99
CA GLN A 360 -18.12 -20.48 -7.72
C GLN A 360 -19.44 -19.73 -7.46
N ARG A 361 -19.47 -18.41 -7.66
CA ARG A 361 -20.69 -17.61 -7.58
C ARG A 361 -21.80 -18.10 -8.51
N ALA A 362 -21.45 -18.42 -9.76
CA ALA A 362 -22.42 -18.89 -10.73
C ALA A 362 -23.02 -20.23 -10.28
N PHE A 363 -22.19 -21.14 -9.77
CA PHE A 363 -22.64 -22.42 -9.24
C PHE A 363 -23.54 -22.28 -8.01
N ASP A 364 -23.19 -21.41 -7.07
CA ASP A 364 -23.97 -21.17 -5.85
C ASP A 364 -25.36 -20.60 -6.16
N ARG A 365 -25.47 -19.72 -7.17
CA ARG A 365 -26.76 -19.22 -7.67
C ARG A 365 -27.64 -20.31 -8.24
N VAL A 366 -27.06 -21.21 -9.06
CA VAL A 366 -27.80 -22.35 -9.63
C VAL A 366 -28.29 -23.29 -8.52
N ARG A 367 -27.44 -23.58 -7.53
CA ARG A 367 -27.83 -24.37 -6.35
C ARG A 367 -28.99 -23.72 -5.60
N ALA A 368 -28.90 -22.43 -5.31
CA ALA A 368 -29.93 -21.69 -4.59
C ALA A 368 -31.28 -21.69 -5.33
N ALA A 369 -31.27 -21.48 -6.65
CA ALA A 369 -32.47 -21.54 -7.49
C ALA A 369 -33.09 -22.95 -7.52
N GLY A 370 -32.28 -24.00 -7.66
CA GLY A 370 -32.74 -25.39 -7.67
C GLY A 370 -33.23 -25.90 -6.31
N THR A 371 -32.89 -25.23 -5.19
CA THR A 371 -33.51 -25.47 -3.89
C THR A 371 -34.83 -24.73 -3.70
N ALA A 372 -34.96 -23.52 -4.25
CA ALA A 372 -36.20 -22.75 -4.19
C ALA A 372 -37.35 -23.42 -4.98
N GLU A 373 -37.06 -24.01 -6.14
CA GLU A 373 -38.06 -24.74 -6.94
C GLU A 373 -38.56 -26.04 -6.28
N ARG A 374 -37.77 -26.67 -5.40
CA ARG A 374 -38.17 -27.89 -4.67
C ARG A 374 -39.03 -27.62 -3.43
N LEU A 375 -39.06 -26.37 -2.97
CA LEU A 375 -39.87 -25.94 -1.82
C LEU A 375 -41.20 -25.29 -2.23
N SER A 376 -41.48 -25.17 -3.53
CA SER A 376 -42.81 -24.80 -4.02
C SER A 376 -43.77 -25.98 -3.85
N PRO A 377 -44.82 -25.88 -3.00
CA PRO A 377 -45.82 -26.94 -2.92
C PRO A 377 -46.51 -27.05 -4.28
N ARG A 378 -46.45 -28.22 -4.90
CA ARG A 378 -47.29 -28.51 -6.07
C ARG A 378 -48.74 -28.32 -5.64
N SER A 379 -49.37 -27.25 -6.10
CA SER A 379 -50.80 -27.03 -5.92
C SER A 379 -51.55 -28.19 -6.56
N ALA A 380 -52.23 -28.97 -5.71
CA ALA A 380 -53.18 -30.01 -6.09
C ALA A 380 -54.57 -29.39 -6.30
#